data_AF-W1P7R8-F1
#
_entry.id   AF-W1P7R8-F1
#
_cell.length_a   1.000
_cell.length_b   1.000
_cell.length_c   1.000
_cell.angle_alpha   90.00
_cell.angle_beta   90.00
_cell.angle_gamma   90.00
#
_symmetry.space_group_name_H-M   'P 1'
#
loop_
_entity.id
_entity.type
_entity.pdbx_description
1 polymer ?
#
loop_
_entity_poly.entity_id
_entity_poly.type
_entity_poly.pdbx_seq_one_letter_code
_entity_poly.pdbx_strand_id
1 'polypeptide(L)'
;MRVVDERNEEGDLELQSPRVNGIENMLQFTSWCRLGIYEMDFGWGRPEWVAMNFRFYKNIVVLMDTKSGDGIEAWISLPETEIARLEFDPQLLSFVSKIY
;
A
#
# COMPACT_ATOMS: atom_id res chain seq x y z
N MET A 1 -4.49 8.91 -2.20
CA MET A 1 -4.52 7.61 -2.91
C MET A 1 -3.99 7.86 -4.32
N ARG A 2 -2.84 7.29 -4.69
CA ARG A 2 -2.40 7.23 -6.09
C ARG A 2 -2.78 5.85 -6.61
N VAL A 3 -3.56 5.82 -7.70
CA VAL A 3 -3.72 4.62 -8.51
C VAL A 3 -2.50 4.55 -9.41
N VAL A 4 -1.66 3.53 -9.21
CA VAL A 4 -0.56 3.23 -10.13
C VAL A 4 -1.12 2.28 -11.18
N ASP A 5 -1.57 2.83 -12.32
CA ASP A 5 -1.96 2.06 -13.50
C ASP A 5 -0.69 1.72 -14.29
N GLU A 6 -0.13 0.53 -14.02
CA GLU A 6 0.91 -0.09 -14.85
C GLU A 6 0.24 -0.97 -15.92
N ARG A 7 -0.05 -0.40 -17.09
CA ARG A 7 -0.47 -1.21 -18.25
C ARG A 7 0.68 -2.09 -18.75
N ASN A 8 0.48 -3.41 -18.57
CA ASN A 8 0.79 -4.56 -19.42
C ASN A 8 2.07 -4.56 -20.26
N GLU A 9 3.05 -5.38 -19.85
CA GLU A 9 3.76 -6.30 -20.77
C GLU A 9 3.97 -7.66 -20.06
N GLU A 10 3.81 -8.71 -20.86
CA GLU A 10 3.56 -10.11 -20.52
C GLU A 10 4.64 -10.79 -19.68
N GLY A 11 4.20 -11.62 -18.73
CA GLY A 11 5.08 -12.55 -18.00
C GLY A 11 4.67 -12.72 -16.55
N ASP A 12 3.39 -13.05 -16.30
CA ASP A 12 2.87 -13.32 -14.97
C ASP A 12 3.54 -14.56 -14.38
N LEU A 13 4.66 -14.36 -13.69
CA LEU A 13 5.04 -15.25 -12.60
C LEU A 13 4.02 -15.02 -11.49
N GLU A 14 2.86 -15.64 -11.66
CA GLU A 14 1.90 -15.86 -10.60
C GLU A 14 2.60 -16.67 -9.50
N LEU A 15 3.21 -15.97 -8.54
CA LEU A 15 3.47 -16.54 -7.23
C LEU A 15 2.11 -16.65 -6.52
N GLN A 16 1.22 -17.48 -7.05
CA GLN A 16 0.01 -17.88 -6.36
C GLN A 16 0.46 -18.68 -5.14
N SER A 17 0.49 -18.04 -3.97
CA SER A 17 0.44 -18.77 -2.71
C SER A 17 -0.71 -19.80 -2.79
N PRO A 18 -0.55 -21.02 -2.24
CA PRO A 18 -1.56 -22.07 -2.35
C PRO A 18 -2.94 -21.50 -2.01
N ARG A 19 -3.90 -21.65 -2.93
CA ARG A 19 -5.28 -21.19 -2.72
C ARG A 19 -5.87 -22.00 -1.56
N VAL A 20 -5.79 -21.46 -0.36
CA VAL A 20 -6.53 -21.96 0.80
C VAL A 20 -7.94 -21.41 0.64
N ASN A 21 -8.90 -22.28 0.28
CA ASN A 21 -10.32 -21.91 0.14
C ASN A 21 -10.80 -21.20 1.42
N GLY A 22 -10.96 -19.87 1.36
CA GLY A 22 -11.28 -19.00 2.49
C GLY A 22 -10.66 -17.59 2.44
N ILE A 23 -9.63 -17.37 1.63
CA ILE A 23 -8.87 -16.10 1.56
C ILE A 23 -9.44 -15.02 0.63
N GLU A 24 -10.48 -15.29 -0.17
CA GLU A 24 -11.01 -14.29 -1.13
C GLU A 24 -11.60 -13.04 -0.45
N ASN A 25 -12.07 -13.18 0.80
CA ASN A 25 -12.61 -12.07 1.60
C ASN A 25 -11.64 -11.59 2.70
N MET A 26 -10.38 -12.05 2.68
CA MET A 26 -9.41 -11.68 3.71
C MET A 26 -8.62 -10.45 3.29
N LEU A 27 -8.72 -9.38 4.08
CA LEU A 27 -7.89 -8.18 3.95
C LEU A 27 -6.77 -8.21 4.99
N GLN A 28 -5.52 -8.19 4.54
CA GLN A 28 -4.35 -8.23 5.41
C GLN A 28 -3.86 -6.82 5.75
N PHE A 29 -3.50 -6.60 7.02
CA PHE A 29 -2.93 -5.33 7.48
C PHE A 29 -1.56 -5.56 8.08
N THR A 30 -0.59 -4.76 7.64
CA THR A 30 0.76 -4.73 8.22
C THR A 30 1.12 -3.30 8.56
N SER A 31 1.62 -3.04 9.76
CA SER A 31 2.11 -1.73 10.17
C SER A 31 3.63 -1.69 10.16
N TRP A 32 4.18 -0.72 9.44
CA TRP A 32 5.60 -0.34 9.44
C TRP A 32 5.82 0.97 10.21
N CYS A 33 4.81 1.45 10.91
CA CYS A 33 4.90 2.61 11.78
C CYS A 33 5.91 2.36 12.89
N ARG A 34 6.68 3.38 13.26
CA ARG A 34 7.64 3.42 14.35
C ARG A 34 8.81 2.43 14.21
N LEU A 35 9.05 1.92 13.01
CA LEU A 35 10.25 1.14 12.68
C LEU A 35 11.49 2.01 12.44
N GLY A 36 11.33 3.34 12.43
CA GLY A 36 12.44 4.28 12.22
C GLY A 36 12.99 4.29 10.80
N ILE A 37 12.19 3.90 9.80
CA ILE A 37 12.64 3.78 8.41
C ILE A 37 13.17 5.11 7.86
N TYR A 38 12.47 6.22 8.13
CA TYR A 38 12.91 7.56 7.72
C TYR A 38 14.09 8.12 8.54
N GLU A 39 14.45 7.48 9.67
CA GLU A 39 15.62 7.86 10.48
C GLU A 39 16.88 7.08 10.10
N MET A 40 16.75 6.08 9.23
CA MET A 40 17.83 5.21 8.82
C MET A 40 18.84 5.98 7.94
N ASP A 41 20.12 5.98 8.31
CA ASP A 41 21.18 6.62 7.55
C ASP A 41 22.36 5.66 7.40
N PHE A 42 22.68 5.33 6.15
CA PHE A 42 23.78 4.42 5.79
C PHE A 42 25.07 5.16 5.41
N GLY A 43 25.14 6.47 5.66
CA GLY A 43 26.28 7.36 5.32
C GLY A 43 26.04 8.25 4.10
N TRP A 44 24.81 8.25 3.56
CA TRP A 44 24.44 8.93 2.32
C TRP A 44 23.26 9.90 2.55
N GLY A 45 22.86 10.06 3.80
CA GLY A 45 21.65 10.77 4.19
C GLY A 45 20.46 9.84 4.40
N ARG A 46 19.38 10.41 4.91
CA ARG A 46 18.12 9.74 5.21
C ARG A 46 17.25 9.59 3.96
N PRO A 47 16.35 8.59 3.91
CA PRO A 47 15.43 8.42 2.80
C PRO A 47 14.57 9.67 2.56
N GLU A 48 14.52 10.11 1.31
CA GLU A 48 13.56 11.14 0.89
C GLU A 48 12.14 10.56 0.76
N TRP A 49 12.04 9.30 0.32
CA TRP A 49 10.78 8.56 0.19
C TRP A 49 11.02 7.07 0.40
N VAL A 50 9.98 6.37 0.88
CA VAL A 50 9.95 4.92 1.05
C VAL A 50 8.72 4.39 0.32
N ALA A 51 8.86 3.31 -0.43
CA ALA A 51 7.73 2.66 -1.09
C ALA A 51 7.84 1.14 -1.01
N MET A 52 6.70 0.49 -1.18
CA MET A 52 6.59 -0.96 -1.32
C MET A 52 6.13 -1.32 -2.73
N ASN A 53 6.67 -2.41 -3.27
CA ASN A 53 6.20 -2.98 -4.52
C ASN A 53 4.98 -3.87 -4.24
N PHE A 54 3.79 -3.42 -4.66
CA PHE A 54 2.53 -4.14 -4.44
C PHE A 54 2.18 -5.15 -5.53
N ARG A 55 2.99 -5.28 -6.58
CA ARG A 55 2.64 -6.04 -7.79
C ARG A 55 2.28 -7.51 -7.53
N PHE A 56 2.86 -8.10 -6.49
CA PHE A 56 2.67 -9.51 -6.15
C PHE A 56 1.69 -9.76 -5.00
N TYR A 57 1.11 -8.71 -4.41
CA TYR A 57 0.25 -8.82 -3.23
C TYR A 57 -1.15 -8.32 -3.54
N LYS A 58 -2.17 -9.17 -3.30
CA LYS A 58 -3.59 -8.81 -3.39
C LYS A 58 -4.20 -8.78 -1.99
N ASN A 59 -5.17 -7.89 -1.79
CA ASN A 59 -5.89 -7.74 -0.53
C ASN A 59 -4.98 -7.43 0.66
N ILE A 60 -4.08 -6.45 0.49
CA ILE A 60 -3.16 -6.00 1.54
C ILE A 60 -3.21 -4.49 1.73
N VAL A 61 -3.08 -4.07 2.98
CA VAL A 61 -2.89 -2.69 3.42
C VAL A 61 -1.61 -2.62 4.23
N VAL A 62 -0.74 -1.68 3.87
CA VAL A 62 0.47 -1.35 4.62
C VAL A 62 0.39 0.07 5.13
N LEU A 63 0.56 0.23 6.44
CA LEU A 63 0.58 1.53 7.11
C LEU A 63 2.03 1.93 7.34
N MET A 64 2.42 3.11 6.85
CA MET A 64 3.77 3.66 7.04
C MET A 64 3.69 5.05 7.68
N ASP A 65 4.69 5.42 8.46
CA ASP A 65 4.81 6.81 8.90
C ASP A 65 5.08 7.70 7.68
N THR A 66 4.59 8.93 7.73
CA THR A 66 5.00 9.99 6.81
C THR A 66 6.45 10.39 7.07
N LYS A 67 7.12 10.96 6.06
CA LYS A 67 8.49 11.49 6.21
C LYS A 67 8.60 12.52 7.34
N SER A 68 7.58 13.35 7.53
CA SER A 68 7.48 14.37 8.59
C SER A 68 7.21 13.78 9.98
N GLY A 69 6.79 12.51 10.06
CA GLY A 69 6.48 11.81 11.31
C GLY A 69 5.19 12.27 12.01
N ASP A 70 4.40 13.14 11.38
CA ASP A 70 3.16 13.71 11.93
C ASP A 70 1.88 13.02 11.44
N GLY A 71 2.00 12.10 10.48
CA GLY A 71 0.89 11.33 9.92
C GLY A 71 1.27 9.93 9.46
N ILE A 72 0.28 9.21 8.94
CA ILE A 72 0.39 7.85 8.41
C ILE A 72 -0.06 7.83 6.94
N GLU A 73 0.71 7.17 6.10
CA GLU A 73 0.32 6.80 4.74
C GLU A 73 -0.22 5.37 4.71
N ALA A 74 -1.40 5.21 4.11
CA ALA A 74 -1.97 3.89 3.83
C ALA A 74 -1.73 3.52 2.37
N TRP A 75 -0.97 2.45 2.17
CA TRP A 75 -0.71 1.86 0.87
C TRP A 75 -1.59 0.63 0.71
N ILE A 76 -2.45 0.64 -0.30
CA ILE A 76 -3.55 -0.31 -0.44
C ILE A 76 -3.44 -1.01 -1.79
N SER A 77 -3.46 -2.34 -1.78
CA SER A 77 -3.56 -3.18 -2.98
C SER A 77 -4.84 -4.01 -2.91
N LEU A 78 -5.79 -3.69 -3.79
CA LEU A 78 -7.09 -4.33 -3.93
C LEU A 78 -7.42 -4.48 -5.42
N PRO A 79 -8.37 -5.35 -5.79
CA PRO A 79 -8.94 -5.36 -7.13
C PRO A 79 -9.45 -3.97 -7.52
N GLU A 80 -9.30 -3.61 -8.80
CA GLU A 80 -9.72 -2.30 -9.33
C GLU A 80 -11.18 -1.95 -9.00
N THR A 81 -12.07 -2.95 -9.03
CA THR A 81 -13.49 -2.79 -8.68
C THR A 81 -13.70 -2.36 -7.23
N GLU A 82 -12.87 -2.84 -6.30
CA GLU A 82 -12.93 -2.47 -4.88
C GLU A 82 -12.24 -1.13 -4.61
N ILE A 83 -11.12 -0.86 -5.30
CA ILE A 83 -10.46 0.46 -5.28
C ILE A 83 -11.44 1.56 -5.71
N ALA A 84 -12.16 1.35 -6.82
CA ALA A 84 -13.12 2.34 -7.32
C ALA A 84 -14.22 2.62 -6.29
N ARG A 85 -14.70 1.61 -5.56
CA ARG A 85 -15.69 1.82 -4.48
C ARG A 85 -15.10 2.61 -3.31
N LEU A 86 -13.84 2.31 -2.96
CA LEU A 86 -13.12 2.94 -1.87
C LEU A 86 -12.85 4.43 -2.12
N GLU A 87 -12.54 4.80 -3.37
CA GLU A 87 -12.27 6.18 -3.78
C GLU A 87 -13.47 7.12 -3.61
N PHE A 88 -14.69 6.58 -3.62
CA PHE A 88 -15.92 7.33 -3.45
C PHE A 88 -16.60 7.09 -2.10
N ASP A 89 -16.00 6.32 -1.18
CA ASP A 89 -16.57 6.03 0.13
C ASP A 89 -16.55 7.29 1.04
N PRO A 90 -17.70 7.87 1.44
CA PRO A 90 -17.72 9.10 2.21
C PRO A 90 -17.12 8.97 3.62
N GLN A 91 -17.19 7.77 4.22
CA GLN A 91 -16.62 7.53 5.55
C GLN A 91 -15.10 7.52 5.45
N LEU A 92 -14.53 6.81 4.48
CA LEU A 92 -13.08 6.82 4.27
C LEU A 92 -12.59 8.22 3.88
N LEU A 93 -13.31 8.89 2.97
CA LEU A 93 -12.97 10.25 2.51
C LEU A 93 -12.91 11.28 3.65
N SER A 94 -13.59 11.02 4.77
CA SER A 94 -13.50 11.87 5.96
C SER A 94 -12.18 11.76 6.73
N PHE A 95 -11.39 10.69 6.50
CA PHE A 95 -10.12 10.42 7.19
C PHE A 95 -8.88 10.55 6.30
N VAL A 96 -9.04 10.54 4.97
CA VAL A 96 -7.91 10.59 4.04
C VAL A 96 -7.70 11.99 3.49
N SER A 97 -6.43 12.40 3.40
CA SER A 97 -6.04 13.60 2.67
C SER A 97 -5.59 13.22 1.26
N LYS A 98 -5.87 14.09 0.28
CA LYS A 98 -5.27 13.96 -1.05
C LYS A 98 -3.80 14.36 -0.96
N ILE A 99 -2.93 13.52 -1.50
CA ILE A 99 -1.51 13.82 -1.66
C ILE A 99 -1.42 14.54 -3.00
N TYR A 100 -1.21 15.86 -2.98
CA TYR A 100 -1.07 16.70 -4.19
C TYR A 100 0.39 16.79 -4.62
#